data_AF-A0A7J8PZQ3-F1
#
_entry.id   AF-A0A7J8PZQ3-F1
#
_cell.length_a   1.000
_cell.length_b   1.000
_cell.length_c   1.000
_cell.angle_alpha   90.00
_cell.angle_beta   90.00
_cell.angle_gamma   90.00
#
_symmetry.space_group_name_H-M   'P 1'
#
loop_
_entity.id
_entity.type
_entity.pdbx_description
1 polymer ?
#
loop_
_entity_poly.entity_id
_entity_poly.type
_entity_poly.pdbx_seq_one_letter_code
_entity_poly.pdbx_strand_id
1 'polypeptide(L)'
;MKSLDGIVKVAKELPNEISIRDLAAVKVPNRVTEDHIVESVEPVFKSKGNIRLATYFPTVNMRKTAQKSSVDSVACLGMFGTFELQSEVLEVVDSMIDRLRTLSRKSNGKFIAVDLRVEILENKNCHGSGSARAKNCYNAQEIALFLRKVGFDTDTTIYLTQSRWDNSLGVLRDIFPKTYTKERVMPDEKKGKFLESEDSEFEKVIDFHICSQSDVFVPAISGLFYANVAGKRIASGKPQILVPADIPATSAPITNYLSPYVAKRNHLAYSCFC
;
A
#
# COMPACT_ATOMS: atom_id res chain seq x y z
N MET A 1 -14.27 11.73 -19.41
CA MET A 1 -15.26 11.45 -18.35
C MET A 1 -14.57 11.61 -17.00
N LYS A 2 -15.09 12.48 -16.12
CA LYS A 2 -14.57 12.61 -14.74
C LYS A 2 -15.24 11.62 -13.75
N SER A 3 -16.36 11.02 -14.17
CA SER A 3 -17.16 10.09 -13.40
C SER A 3 -17.96 9.19 -14.36
N LEU A 4 -18.39 8.01 -13.88
CA LEU A 4 -19.38 7.14 -14.53
C LEU A 4 -20.82 7.47 -14.08
N ASP A 5 -21.00 8.55 -13.31
CA ASP A 5 -22.30 9.01 -12.85
C ASP A 5 -23.24 9.30 -14.03
N GLY A 6 -24.50 8.87 -13.90
CA GLY A 6 -25.49 8.89 -14.98
C GLY A 6 -25.31 7.81 -16.08
N ILE A 7 -24.16 7.13 -16.15
CA ILE A 7 -23.90 6.05 -17.12
C ILE A 7 -24.01 4.68 -16.46
N VAL A 8 -23.45 4.52 -15.25
CA VAL A 8 -23.53 3.29 -14.47
C VAL A 8 -24.30 3.57 -13.17
N LYS A 9 -25.44 2.89 -12.99
CA LYS A 9 -26.18 2.90 -11.72
C LYS A 9 -25.62 1.83 -10.80
N VAL A 10 -25.06 2.24 -9.67
CA VAL A 10 -24.56 1.34 -8.64
C VAL A 10 -25.63 1.20 -7.55
N ALA A 11 -26.11 -0.02 -7.34
CA ALA A 11 -27.01 -0.35 -6.25
C ALA A 11 -26.23 -0.98 -5.09
N LYS A 12 -26.52 -0.56 -3.84
CA LYS A 12 -25.91 -1.15 -2.64
C LYS A 12 -26.45 -2.55 -2.35
N GLU A 13 -27.71 -2.75 -2.67
CA GLU A 13 -28.44 -4.00 -2.48
C GLU A 13 -28.94 -4.49 -3.84
N LEU A 14 -29.06 -5.81 -3.96
CA LEU A 14 -29.65 -6.40 -5.15
C LEU A 14 -31.14 -6.02 -5.20
N PRO A 15 -31.65 -5.50 -6.34
CA PRO A 15 -33.07 -5.22 -6.49
C PRO A 15 -33.92 -6.46 -6.22
N ASN A 16 -35.08 -6.29 -5.58
CA ASN A 16 -35.97 -7.39 -5.17
C ASN A 16 -36.47 -8.22 -6.37
N GLU A 17 -36.47 -7.62 -7.56
CA GLU A 17 -36.89 -8.25 -8.81
C GLU A 17 -35.82 -9.19 -9.38
N ILE A 18 -34.60 -9.20 -8.81
CA ILE A 18 -33.47 -10.00 -9.30
C ILE A 18 -33.13 -11.11 -8.31
N SER A 19 -33.17 -12.35 -8.78
CA SER A 19 -32.72 -13.53 -8.04
C SER A 19 -31.31 -13.95 -8.48
N ILE A 20 -30.36 -14.01 -7.55
CA ILE A 20 -28.96 -14.41 -7.83
C ILE A 20 -28.88 -15.83 -8.42
N ARG A 21 -29.81 -16.72 -8.02
CA ARG A 21 -29.83 -18.11 -8.49
C ARG A 21 -30.15 -18.23 -9.98
N ASP A 22 -30.80 -17.22 -10.54
CA ASP A 22 -31.26 -17.21 -11.93
C ASP A 22 -30.31 -16.43 -12.85
N LEU A 23 -29.24 -15.83 -12.32
CA LEU A 23 -28.24 -15.10 -13.09
C LEU A 23 -27.31 -16.06 -13.82
N ALA A 24 -27.23 -15.92 -15.14
CA ALA A 24 -26.20 -16.59 -15.92
C ALA A 24 -24.82 -16.04 -15.52
N ALA A 25 -23.94 -16.92 -15.08
CA ALA A 25 -22.55 -16.58 -14.77
C ALA A 25 -21.72 -16.60 -16.05
N VAL A 26 -21.20 -15.44 -16.46
CA VAL A 26 -20.31 -15.30 -17.62
C VAL A 26 -18.89 -15.11 -17.12
N LYS A 27 -18.01 -16.05 -17.45
CA LYS A 27 -16.60 -15.97 -17.09
C LYS A 27 -15.89 -15.03 -18.06
N VAL A 28 -15.46 -13.87 -17.57
CA VAL A 28 -14.80 -12.85 -18.39
C VAL A 28 -13.34 -12.74 -17.96
N PRO A 29 -12.37 -13.08 -18.82
CA PRO A 29 -10.95 -12.88 -18.52
C PRO A 29 -10.62 -11.42 -18.16
N ASN A 30 -9.49 -11.21 -17.48
CA ASN A 30 -8.98 -9.85 -17.26
C ASN A 30 -8.50 -9.26 -18.60
N ARG A 31 -8.79 -7.97 -18.86
CA ARG A 31 -8.40 -7.22 -20.07
C ARG A 31 -8.90 -7.84 -21.39
N VAL A 32 -10.18 -8.21 -21.46
CA VAL A 32 -10.82 -8.69 -22.69
C VAL A 32 -10.93 -7.60 -23.76
N THR A 33 -10.94 -8.01 -25.02
CA THR A 33 -11.19 -7.14 -26.18
C THR A 33 -12.68 -6.86 -26.35
N GLU A 34 -13.01 -5.82 -27.11
CA GLU A 34 -14.40 -5.52 -27.51
C GLU A 34 -15.01 -6.70 -28.27
N ASP A 35 -14.26 -7.30 -29.20
CA ASP A 35 -14.70 -8.50 -29.93
C ASP A 35 -15.09 -9.65 -28.99
N HIS A 36 -14.30 -9.89 -27.94
CA HIS A 36 -14.63 -10.93 -26.95
C HIS A 36 -15.92 -10.60 -26.20
N ILE A 37 -16.19 -9.32 -25.91
CA ILE A 37 -17.44 -8.89 -25.27
C ILE A 37 -18.62 -9.14 -26.21
N VAL A 38 -18.52 -8.73 -27.47
CA VAL A 38 -19.56 -8.91 -28.49
C VAL A 38 -19.85 -10.39 -28.75
N GLU A 39 -18.81 -11.23 -28.80
CA GLU A 39 -18.95 -12.65 -29.11
C GLU A 39 -19.39 -13.49 -27.90
N SER A 40 -18.88 -13.18 -26.70
CA SER A 40 -19.00 -14.08 -25.53
C SER A 40 -19.90 -13.55 -24.42
N VAL A 41 -20.12 -12.24 -24.32
CA VAL A 41 -20.86 -11.61 -23.21
C VAL A 41 -22.22 -11.08 -23.68
N GLU A 42 -22.23 -10.31 -24.77
CA GLU A 42 -23.42 -9.64 -25.29
C GLU A 42 -24.58 -10.60 -25.64
N PRO A 43 -24.36 -11.78 -26.26
CA PRO A 43 -25.45 -12.70 -26.59
C PRO A 43 -26.14 -13.25 -25.34
N VAL A 44 -25.35 -13.54 -24.29
CA VAL A 44 -25.88 -14.03 -23.01
C VAL A 44 -26.68 -12.93 -22.32
N PHE A 45 -26.15 -11.69 -22.32
CA PHE A 45 -26.84 -10.55 -21.74
C PHE A 45 -28.16 -10.25 -22.46
N LYS A 46 -28.17 -10.20 -23.80
CA LYS A 46 -29.38 -9.98 -24.60
C LYS A 46 -30.44 -11.06 -24.37
N SER A 47 -30.03 -12.31 -24.14
CA SER A 47 -30.96 -13.41 -23.88
C SER A 47 -31.53 -13.42 -22.46
N LYS A 48 -30.71 -13.08 -21.45
CA LYS A 48 -31.07 -13.24 -20.02
C LYS A 48 -31.49 -11.94 -19.35
N GLY A 49 -31.19 -10.79 -19.94
CA GLY A 49 -31.42 -9.46 -19.38
C GLY A 49 -30.47 -9.10 -18.23
N ASN A 50 -30.14 -10.06 -17.36
CA ASN A 50 -29.21 -9.88 -16.24
C ASN A 50 -28.16 -11.01 -16.25
N ILE A 51 -26.89 -10.65 -16.03
CA ILE A 51 -25.79 -11.61 -15.94
C ILE A 51 -24.90 -11.30 -14.74
N ARG A 52 -24.25 -12.34 -14.22
CA ARG A 52 -23.18 -12.21 -13.23
C ARG A 52 -21.84 -12.36 -13.94
N LEU A 53 -21.01 -11.33 -13.90
CA LEU A 53 -19.64 -11.43 -14.39
C LEU A 53 -18.75 -12.14 -13.35
N ALA A 54 -18.05 -13.17 -13.80
CA ALA A 54 -17.05 -13.87 -13.01
C ALA A 54 -15.67 -13.63 -13.63
N THR A 55 -14.90 -12.70 -13.06
CA THR A 55 -13.57 -12.35 -13.56
C THR A 55 -12.49 -12.84 -12.62
N TYR A 56 -11.45 -13.43 -13.20
CA TYR A 56 -10.21 -13.71 -12.49
C TYR A 56 -9.25 -12.54 -12.71
N PHE A 57 -8.95 -11.82 -11.63
CA PHE A 57 -7.89 -10.82 -11.62
C PHE A 57 -6.58 -11.50 -11.21
N PRO A 58 -5.63 -11.76 -12.14
CA PRO A 58 -4.35 -12.31 -11.77
C PRO A 58 -3.65 -11.39 -10.77
N THR A 59 -2.84 -11.98 -9.88
CA THR A 59 -1.96 -11.22 -8.97
C THR A 59 -1.20 -10.17 -9.76
N VAL A 60 -1.42 -8.90 -9.41
CA VAL A 60 -0.90 -7.77 -10.18
C VAL A 60 0.62 -7.76 -10.05
N ASN A 61 1.31 -8.08 -11.14
CA ASN A 61 2.74 -7.80 -11.24
C ASN A 61 2.88 -6.29 -11.44
N MET A 62 3.32 -5.59 -10.40
CA MET A 62 3.51 -4.14 -10.42
C MET A 62 4.80 -3.72 -11.14
N ARG A 63 5.45 -4.61 -11.88
CA ARG A 63 6.55 -4.26 -12.77
C ARG A 63 5.99 -3.83 -14.13
N LYS A 64 6.55 -2.75 -14.68
CA LYS A 64 6.28 -2.36 -16.06
C LYS A 64 6.81 -3.43 -17.01
N THR A 65 6.09 -3.64 -18.10
CA THR A 65 6.51 -4.47 -19.24
C THR A 65 7.62 -3.75 -20.03
N ALA A 66 8.43 -4.49 -20.78
CA ALA A 66 9.48 -3.90 -21.61
C ALA A 66 8.91 -3.11 -22.80
N GLN A 67 7.74 -3.53 -23.31
CA GLN A 67 7.02 -2.85 -24.38
C GLN A 67 6.02 -1.86 -23.79
N LYS A 68 6.17 -0.57 -24.11
CA LYS A 68 5.24 0.47 -23.68
C LYS A 68 3.89 0.29 -24.41
N SER A 69 2.86 -0.10 -23.67
CA SER A 69 1.49 -0.19 -24.20
C SER A 69 0.63 0.96 -23.68
N SER A 70 -0.32 1.44 -24.51
CA SER A 70 -1.34 2.41 -24.08
C SER A 70 -2.17 1.86 -22.91
N VAL A 71 -2.42 0.55 -22.91
CA VAL A 71 -3.13 -0.18 -21.86
C VAL A 71 -2.44 -0.07 -20.51
N ASP A 72 -1.12 -0.23 -20.44
CA ASP A 72 -0.37 -0.11 -19.17
C ASP A 72 -0.32 1.34 -18.67
N SER A 73 -0.42 2.33 -19.55
CA SER A 73 -0.50 3.74 -19.17
C SER A 73 -1.88 4.08 -18.59
N VAL A 74 -2.96 3.60 -19.21
CA VAL A 74 -4.33 3.76 -18.69
C VAL A 74 -4.51 3.03 -17.37
N ALA A 75 -4.03 1.79 -17.25
CA ALA A 75 -4.07 1.05 -15.99
C ALA A 75 -3.30 1.76 -14.88
N CYS A 76 -2.12 2.29 -15.19
CA CYS A 76 -1.31 3.09 -14.27
C CYS A 76 -2.05 4.34 -13.77
N LEU A 77 -2.67 5.11 -14.69
CA LEU A 77 -3.44 6.30 -14.34
C LEU A 77 -4.65 5.93 -13.47
N GLY A 78 -5.36 4.85 -13.81
CA GLY A 78 -6.46 4.33 -12.99
C GLY A 78 -6.01 3.92 -11.59
N MET A 79 -4.86 3.25 -11.46
CA MET A 79 -4.39 2.75 -10.15
C MET A 79 -3.82 3.85 -9.25
N PHE A 80 -3.06 4.80 -9.80
CA PHE A 80 -2.32 5.76 -8.96
C PHE A 80 -2.78 7.22 -9.12
N GLY A 81 -3.55 7.52 -10.16
CA GLY A 81 -4.03 8.87 -10.49
C GLY A 81 -5.50 9.15 -10.18
N THR A 82 -6.37 8.14 -10.07
CA THR A 82 -7.82 8.39 -9.93
C THR A 82 -8.42 8.00 -8.58
N PHE A 83 -7.75 7.17 -7.77
CA PHE A 83 -8.28 6.78 -6.46
C PHE A 83 -8.07 7.87 -5.42
N GLU A 84 -9.18 8.40 -4.91
CA GLU A 84 -9.25 9.37 -3.81
C GLU A 84 -9.94 8.75 -2.60
N LEU A 85 -9.53 9.18 -1.40
CA LEU A 85 -10.15 8.74 -0.16
C LEU A 85 -11.52 9.39 0.01
N GLN A 86 -12.44 8.68 0.66
CA GLN A 86 -13.65 9.32 1.18
C GLN A 86 -13.26 10.39 2.20
N SER A 87 -13.98 11.50 2.21
CA SER A 87 -13.66 12.69 3.02
C SER A 87 -13.43 12.35 4.49
N GLU A 88 -14.28 11.49 5.07
CA GLU A 88 -14.16 11.10 6.47
C GLU A 88 -12.86 10.34 6.78
N VAL A 89 -12.39 9.48 5.86
CA VAL A 89 -11.12 8.76 6.00
C VAL A 89 -9.94 9.72 5.80
N LEU A 90 -10.07 10.62 4.82
CA LEU A 90 -9.05 11.63 4.52
C LEU A 90 -8.81 12.54 5.73
N GLU A 91 -9.86 13.03 6.39
CA GLU A 91 -9.76 13.86 7.59
C GLU A 91 -8.96 13.19 8.71
N VAL A 92 -9.20 11.89 8.93
CA VAL A 92 -8.47 11.12 9.96
C VAL A 92 -7.00 10.96 9.58
N VAL A 93 -6.74 10.61 8.32
CA VAL A 93 -5.38 10.45 7.80
C VAL A 93 -4.60 11.77 7.90
N ASP A 94 -5.18 12.88 7.47
CA ASP A 94 -4.55 14.20 7.50
C ASP A 94 -4.26 14.63 8.95
N SER A 95 -5.22 14.43 9.86
CA SER A 95 -5.03 14.66 11.30
C SER A 95 -3.85 13.84 11.86
N MET A 96 -3.73 12.57 11.48
CA MET A 96 -2.62 11.72 11.89
C MET A 96 -1.28 12.20 11.33
N ILE A 97 -1.24 12.62 10.06
CA ILE A 97 -0.03 13.18 9.42
C ILE A 97 0.39 14.49 10.12
N ASP A 98 -0.54 15.39 10.39
CA ASP A 98 -0.26 16.65 11.08
C ASP A 98 0.26 16.42 12.50
N ARG A 99 -0.28 15.42 13.20
CA ARG A 99 0.24 15.00 14.49
C ARG A 99 1.66 14.45 14.38
N LEU A 100 1.95 13.58 13.40
CA LEU A 100 3.30 13.05 13.16
C LEU A 100 4.29 14.18 12.85
N ARG A 101 3.92 15.14 12.01
CA ARG A 101 4.72 16.35 11.70
C ARG A 101 4.95 17.21 12.94
N THR A 102 3.95 17.32 13.82
CA THR A 102 4.06 18.04 15.08
C THR A 102 5.03 17.35 16.05
N LEU A 103 5.01 16.01 16.11
CA LEU A 103 5.93 15.21 16.92
C LEU A 103 7.38 15.27 16.40
N SER A 104 7.55 15.53 15.10
CA SER A 104 8.83 15.65 14.42
C SER A 104 9.31 17.09 14.18
N ARG A 105 8.83 18.08 14.96
CA ARG A 105 9.24 19.50 14.85
C ARG A 105 10.76 19.71 14.83
N LYS A 106 11.51 18.95 15.62
CA LYS A 106 12.99 19.00 15.66
C LYS A 106 13.65 18.55 14.34
N SER A 107 12.93 17.77 13.53
CA SER A 107 13.36 17.25 12.24
C SER A 107 12.65 17.96 11.08
N ASN A 108 12.24 19.22 11.26
CA ASN A 108 11.50 20.02 10.27
C ASN A 108 10.18 19.38 9.83
N GLY A 109 9.50 18.69 10.75
CA GLY A 109 8.24 18.00 10.46
C GLY A 109 8.42 16.70 9.69
N LYS A 110 9.65 16.24 9.45
CA LYS A 110 9.90 15.02 8.67
C LYS A 110 9.71 13.76 9.50
N PHE A 111 9.09 12.74 8.93
CA PHE A 111 8.93 11.44 9.58
C PHE A 111 9.09 10.30 8.59
N ILE A 112 9.45 9.13 9.12
CA ILE A 112 9.54 7.90 8.33
C ILE A 112 8.35 7.00 8.63
N ALA A 113 7.86 6.31 7.62
CA ALA A 113 6.86 5.27 7.78
C ALA A 113 7.50 3.91 7.52
N VAL A 114 7.31 2.99 8.46
CA VAL A 114 7.83 1.62 8.39
C VAL A 114 6.63 0.66 8.31
N ASP A 115 6.52 -0.08 7.21
CA ASP A 115 5.53 -1.16 7.09
C ASP A 115 6.03 -2.38 7.85
N LEU A 116 5.63 -2.44 9.12
CA LEU A 116 5.95 -3.49 10.07
C LEU A 116 4.68 -3.80 10.86
N ARG A 117 4.13 -4.98 10.61
CA ARG A 117 3.03 -5.59 11.37
C ARG A 117 3.50 -6.91 11.93
N VAL A 118 3.45 -7.04 13.25
CA VAL A 118 4.02 -8.19 13.96
C VAL A 118 3.32 -9.48 13.50
N GLU A 119 2.00 -9.45 13.38
CA GLU A 119 1.18 -10.60 12.99
C GLU A 119 1.54 -11.09 11.58
N ILE A 120 1.80 -10.16 10.65
CA ILE A 120 2.19 -10.48 9.27
C ILE A 120 3.60 -11.10 9.23
N LEU A 121 4.53 -10.55 10.01
CA LEU A 121 5.91 -11.04 10.05
C LEU A 121 5.99 -12.43 10.69
N GLU A 122 5.24 -12.68 11.76
CA GLU A 122 5.12 -13.99 12.38
C GLU A 122 4.52 -15.02 11.42
N ASN A 123 3.42 -14.70 10.75
CA ASN A 123 2.78 -15.56 9.76
C ASN A 123 3.69 -15.91 8.57
N LYS A 124 4.70 -15.09 8.30
CA LYS A 124 5.67 -15.30 7.22
C LYS A 124 6.95 -15.98 7.70
N ASN A 125 6.99 -16.45 8.95
CA ASN A 125 8.16 -17.03 9.60
C ASN A 125 9.40 -16.14 9.41
N CYS A 126 9.24 -14.83 9.63
CA CYS A 126 10.32 -13.85 9.54
C CYS A 126 11.29 -13.95 10.73
N HIS A 127 11.76 -15.17 11.01
CA HIS A 127 12.74 -15.46 12.04
C HIS A 127 14.15 -15.19 11.48
N GLY A 128 14.94 -14.41 12.20
CA GLY A 128 16.29 -14.04 11.79
C GLY A 128 17.21 -15.26 11.73
N SER A 129 17.69 -15.61 10.54
CA SER A 129 18.89 -16.41 10.24
C SER A 129 18.82 -16.90 8.78
N GLY A 130 19.08 -16.00 7.83
CA GLY A 130 19.24 -16.35 6.42
C GLY A 130 20.49 -15.68 5.90
N SER A 131 21.41 -16.45 5.32
CA SER A 131 22.62 -15.93 4.67
C SER A 131 22.29 -14.88 3.60
N ALA A 132 23.30 -14.08 3.23
CA ALA A 132 23.33 -12.89 2.36
C ALA A 132 22.57 -12.89 0.99
N ARG A 133 21.67 -13.83 0.74
CA ARG A 133 20.59 -13.71 -0.26
C ARG A 133 19.51 -12.77 0.25
N ALA A 134 18.89 -12.03 -0.68
CA ALA A 134 17.82 -11.08 -0.40
C ALA A 134 16.74 -11.70 0.49
N LYS A 135 16.71 -11.28 1.75
CA LYS A 135 15.68 -11.65 2.72
C LYS A 135 14.36 -11.00 2.27
N ASN A 136 13.26 -11.74 2.37
CA ASN A 136 11.95 -11.25 1.92
C ASN A 136 11.19 -10.48 2.99
N CYS A 137 11.68 -10.50 4.23
CA CYS A 137 11.13 -9.75 5.36
C CYS A 137 12.16 -9.54 6.48
N TYR A 138 11.93 -8.55 7.34
CA TYR A 138 12.84 -8.08 8.38
C TYR A 138 12.09 -7.84 9.69
N ASN A 139 12.68 -8.24 10.81
CA ASN A 139 12.08 -8.03 12.13
C ASN A 139 12.41 -6.63 12.68
N ALA A 140 11.79 -6.28 13.82
CA ALA A 140 11.98 -4.97 14.46
C ALA A 140 13.45 -4.62 14.72
N GLN A 141 14.25 -5.57 15.19
CA GLN A 141 15.67 -5.36 15.46
C GLN A 141 16.46 -5.05 14.19
N GLU A 142 16.24 -5.82 13.13
CA GLU A 142 16.89 -5.62 11.84
C GLU A 142 16.54 -4.26 11.24
N ILE A 143 15.28 -3.84 11.32
CA ILE A 143 14.84 -2.51 10.88
C ILE A 143 15.51 -1.42 11.71
N ALA A 144 15.54 -1.54 13.04
CA ALA A 144 16.13 -0.53 13.92
C ALA A 144 17.62 -0.35 13.61
N LEU A 145 18.36 -1.46 13.47
CA LEU A 145 19.78 -1.44 13.13
C LEU A 145 20.02 -0.90 11.72
N PHE A 146 19.20 -1.29 10.75
CA PHE A 146 19.27 -0.77 9.39
C PHE A 146 19.14 0.75 9.37
N LEU A 147 18.09 1.30 10.00
CA LEU A 147 17.84 2.74 10.08
C LEU A 147 19.01 3.50 10.71
N ARG A 148 19.59 2.97 11.80
CA ARG A 148 20.77 3.58 12.42
C ARG A 148 21.98 3.57 11.50
N LYS A 149 22.27 2.43 10.87
CA LYS A 149 23.47 2.27 10.01
C LYS A 149 23.40 3.08 8.72
N VAL A 150 22.21 3.37 8.20
CA VAL A 150 22.05 4.27 7.05
C VAL A 150 22.01 5.76 7.45
N GLY A 151 22.07 6.08 8.74
CA GLY A 151 22.33 7.42 9.24
C GLY A 151 21.11 8.18 9.81
N PHE A 152 20.00 7.52 10.12
CA PHE A 152 18.89 8.18 10.83
C PHE A 152 19.26 8.50 12.29
N ASP A 153 18.95 9.71 12.71
CA ASP A 153 19.14 10.18 14.08
C ASP A 153 18.13 9.53 15.04
N THR A 154 18.49 9.35 16.31
CA THR A 154 17.60 8.73 17.31
C THR A 154 16.33 9.54 17.59
N ASP A 155 16.34 10.86 17.35
CA ASP A 155 15.16 11.73 17.46
C ASP A 155 14.23 11.65 16.23
N THR A 156 14.57 10.83 15.22
CA THR A 156 13.71 10.59 14.06
C THR A 156 12.35 10.06 14.49
N THR A 157 11.28 10.69 14.02
CA THR A 157 9.92 10.23 14.26
C THR A 157 9.57 9.09 13.30
N ILE A 158 9.10 7.98 13.86
CA ILE A 158 8.75 6.76 13.13
C ILE A 158 7.27 6.45 13.32
N TYR A 159 6.56 6.28 12.21
CA TYR A 159 5.24 5.68 12.17
C TYR A 159 5.35 4.20 11.81
N LEU A 160 4.77 3.31 12.62
CA LEU A 160 4.62 1.89 12.31
C LEU A 160 3.20 1.61 11.82
N THR A 161 3.07 0.76 10.81
CA THR A 161 1.76 0.23 10.36
C THR A 161 1.11 -0.75 11.34
N GLN A 162 1.67 -0.88 12.54
CA GLN A 162 1.13 -1.67 13.64
C GLN A 162 -0.07 -0.94 14.27
N SER A 163 -1.14 -1.68 14.57
CA SER A 163 -2.36 -1.16 15.21
C SER A 163 -2.09 -0.65 16.63
N ARG A 164 -1.72 -1.57 17.52
CA ARG A 164 -1.39 -1.32 18.93
C ARG A 164 0.04 -1.69 19.26
N TRP A 165 0.58 -1.12 20.34
CA TRP A 165 1.96 -1.43 20.72
C TRP A 165 2.12 -2.91 21.06
N ASP A 166 3.13 -3.54 20.46
CA ASP A 166 3.55 -4.91 20.76
C ASP A 166 4.94 -4.90 21.42
N ASN A 167 5.14 -5.78 22.41
CA ASN A 167 6.38 -5.82 23.18
C ASN A 167 7.61 -6.21 22.35
N SER A 168 7.45 -6.96 21.26
CA SER A 168 8.52 -7.30 20.32
C SER A 168 9.10 -6.08 19.60
N LEU A 169 8.38 -4.94 19.60
CA LEU A 169 8.83 -3.67 19.03
C LEU A 169 9.73 -2.86 19.97
N GLY A 170 10.00 -3.35 21.19
CA GLY A 170 10.79 -2.65 22.22
C GLY A 170 12.09 -2.07 21.69
N VAL A 171 12.87 -2.88 20.97
CA VAL A 171 14.17 -2.49 20.39
C VAL A 171 14.09 -1.29 19.44
N LEU A 172 13.00 -1.14 18.68
CA LEU A 172 12.79 0.01 17.81
C LEU A 172 12.62 1.28 18.64
N ARG A 173 11.85 1.20 19.73
CA ARG A 173 11.64 2.35 20.64
C ARG A 173 12.87 2.69 21.47
N ASP A 174 13.67 1.69 21.85
CA ASP A 174 14.90 1.92 22.59
C ASP A 174 15.92 2.72 21.77
N ILE A 175 15.97 2.46 20.45
CA ILE A 175 16.85 3.16 19.52
C ILE A 175 16.22 4.48 19.01
N PHE A 176 14.92 4.46 18.72
CA PHE A 176 14.14 5.59 18.22
C PHE A 176 12.93 5.84 19.13
N PRO A 177 13.10 6.61 20.24
CA PRO A 177 12.04 6.81 21.23
C PRO A 177 10.75 7.40 20.69
N LYS A 178 10.81 8.12 19.56
CA LYS A 178 9.65 8.69 18.85
C LYS A 178 9.05 7.72 17.83
N THR A 179 8.87 6.47 18.25
CA THR A 179 8.18 5.45 17.45
C THR A 179 6.73 5.33 17.88
N TYR A 180 5.80 5.42 16.93
CA TYR A 180 4.36 5.50 17.18
C TYR A 180 3.59 4.50 16.33
N THR A 181 2.58 3.87 16.94
CA THR A 181 1.58 3.02 16.27
C THR A 181 0.34 3.81 15.89
N LYS A 182 -0.56 3.21 15.10
CA LYS A 182 -1.86 3.81 14.73
C LYS A 182 -2.64 4.30 15.94
N GLU A 183 -2.80 3.46 16.97
CA GLU A 183 -3.53 3.82 18.19
C GLU A 183 -2.92 5.05 18.89
N ARG A 184 -1.60 5.23 18.83
CA ARG A 184 -0.98 6.36 19.50
C ARG A 184 -1.14 7.68 18.73
N VAL A 185 -1.25 7.61 17.41
CA VAL A 185 -1.33 8.80 16.53
C VAL A 185 -2.78 9.21 16.28
N MET A 186 -3.71 8.26 16.18
CA MET A 186 -5.11 8.55 15.89
C MET A 186 -5.79 9.34 17.03
N PRO A 187 -6.65 10.34 16.72
CA PRO A 187 -7.49 11.00 17.73
C PRO A 187 -8.40 10.01 18.44
N ASP A 188 -8.57 10.16 19.76
CA ASP A 188 -9.26 9.17 20.61
C ASP A 188 -10.71 8.94 20.16
N GLU A 189 -11.40 10.00 19.77
CA GLU A 189 -12.78 9.98 19.28
C GLU A 189 -12.96 9.25 17.93
N LYS A 190 -11.87 9.06 17.16
CA LYS A 190 -11.90 8.35 15.87
C LYS A 190 -11.54 6.86 16.01
N LYS A 191 -10.86 6.47 17.09
CA LYS A 191 -10.41 5.07 17.30
C LYS A 191 -11.54 4.08 17.29
N GLY A 192 -12.66 4.45 17.91
CA GLY A 192 -13.85 3.61 17.98
C GLY A 192 -14.52 3.33 16.64
N LYS A 193 -14.09 3.92 15.52
CA LYS A 193 -14.58 3.54 14.18
C LYS A 193 -13.48 2.91 13.33
N PHE A 194 -12.28 3.48 13.41
CA PHE A 194 -11.19 3.14 12.49
C PHE A 194 -10.23 2.07 13.04
N LEU A 195 -10.32 1.72 14.34
CA LEU A 195 -9.52 0.70 15.02
C LEU A 195 -10.39 -0.31 15.81
N GLU A 196 -11.67 -0.47 15.48
CA GLU A 196 -12.57 -1.39 16.20
C GLU A 196 -12.08 -2.85 16.13
N SER A 197 -11.61 -3.26 14.96
CA SER A 197 -11.07 -4.59 14.71
C SER A 197 -9.68 -4.48 14.10
N GLU A 198 -8.72 -5.20 14.68
CA GLU A 198 -7.40 -5.37 14.09
C GLU A 198 -7.55 -5.91 12.65
N ASP A 199 -6.70 -5.41 11.75
CA ASP A 199 -6.71 -5.72 10.31
C ASP A 199 -7.96 -5.28 9.51
N SER A 200 -8.73 -4.33 10.02
CA SER A 200 -9.81 -3.71 9.24
C SER A 200 -9.29 -3.08 7.92
N GLU A 201 -10.15 -3.01 6.90
CA GLU A 201 -9.80 -2.35 5.64
C GLU A 201 -9.46 -0.86 5.84
N PHE A 202 -10.06 -0.21 6.84
CA PHE A 202 -9.74 1.16 7.20
C PHE A 202 -8.28 1.32 7.63
N GLU A 203 -7.78 0.41 8.48
CA GLU A 203 -6.39 0.45 8.92
C GLU A 203 -5.42 0.32 7.75
N LYS A 204 -5.69 -0.59 6.81
CA LYS A 204 -4.87 -0.79 5.61
C LYS A 204 -4.87 0.46 4.72
N VAL A 205 -6.02 1.12 4.59
CA VAL A 205 -6.15 2.37 3.82
C VAL A 205 -5.40 3.53 4.48
N ILE A 206 -5.51 3.66 5.81
CA ILE A 206 -4.77 4.66 6.60
C ILE A 206 -3.26 4.42 6.45
N ASP A 207 -2.81 3.18 6.65
CA ASP A 207 -1.40 2.79 6.50
C ASP A 207 -0.89 3.10 5.10
N PHE A 208 -1.64 2.73 4.06
CA PHE A 208 -1.28 3.00 2.67
C PHE A 208 -1.06 4.50 2.44
N HIS A 209 -1.95 5.34 2.97
CA HIS A 209 -1.90 6.78 2.71
C HIS A 209 -0.79 7.47 3.51
N ILE A 210 -0.64 7.15 4.80
CA ILE A 210 0.46 7.67 5.64
C ILE A 210 1.83 7.23 5.07
N CYS A 211 1.99 5.95 4.69
CA CYS A 211 3.21 5.47 4.04
C CYS A 211 3.46 6.13 2.69
N SER A 212 2.41 6.50 1.95
CA SER A 212 2.55 7.22 0.68
C SER A 212 2.94 8.69 0.87
N GLN A 213 2.55 9.31 1.98
CA GLN A 213 2.80 10.73 2.24
C GLN A 213 4.07 11.01 3.05
N SER A 214 4.61 10.02 3.78
CA SER A 214 5.83 10.16 4.60
C SER A 214 7.06 10.62 3.80
N ASP A 215 8.08 11.15 4.48
CA ASP A 215 9.31 11.59 3.84
C ASP A 215 10.15 10.42 3.34
N VAL A 216 10.17 9.32 4.10
CA VAL A 216 10.80 8.05 3.71
C VAL A 216 9.85 6.90 4.04
N PHE A 217 9.76 5.94 3.13
CA PHE A 217 9.05 4.69 3.36
C PHE A 217 10.03 3.51 3.45
N VAL A 218 9.82 2.62 4.43
CA VAL A 218 10.66 1.44 4.65
C VAL A 218 9.77 0.20 4.79
N PRO A 219 9.72 -0.70 3.78
CA PRO A 219 8.96 -1.93 3.89
C PRO A 219 9.75 -2.98 4.67
N ALA A 220 9.20 -3.48 5.79
CA ALA A 220 9.78 -4.61 6.49
C ALA A 220 9.50 -5.93 5.76
N ILE A 221 8.54 -5.97 4.82
CA ILE A 221 8.24 -7.15 4.02
C ILE A 221 8.02 -6.78 2.55
N SER A 222 8.50 -7.65 1.67
CA SER A 222 8.16 -7.56 0.25
C SER A 222 6.72 -8.04 0.01
N GLY A 223 5.97 -7.35 -0.86
CA GLY A 223 4.60 -7.76 -1.15
C GLY A 223 3.78 -6.70 -1.86
N LEU A 224 2.47 -6.96 -1.94
CA LEU A 224 1.53 -6.10 -2.64
C LEU A 224 1.36 -4.73 -1.98
N PHE A 225 1.40 -4.66 -0.64
CA PHE A 225 1.33 -3.39 0.09
C PHE A 225 2.52 -2.48 -0.28
N TYR A 226 3.74 -2.99 -0.14
CA TYR A 226 4.96 -2.29 -0.60
C TYR A 226 4.84 -1.84 -2.06
N ALA A 227 4.44 -2.73 -2.98
CA ALA A 227 4.34 -2.38 -4.39
C ALA A 227 3.33 -1.24 -4.65
N ASN A 228 2.16 -1.29 -4.02
CA ASN A 228 1.15 -0.24 -4.13
C ASN A 228 1.63 1.10 -3.56
N VAL A 229 2.23 1.10 -2.36
CA VAL A 229 2.80 2.32 -1.76
C VAL A 229 3.90 2.87 -2.67
N ALA A 230 4.76 2.02 -3.22
CA ALA A 230 5.79 2.45 -4.17
C ALA A 230 5.19 3.14 -5.39
N GLY A 231 4.13 2.57 -5.97
CA GLY A 231 3.41 3.19 -7.08
C GLY A 231 2.83 4.56 -6.76
N LYS A 232 2.16 4.70 -5.62
CA LYS A 232 1.59 5.99 -5.20
C LYS A 232 2.66 7.03 -4.89
N ARG A 233 3.76 6.62 -4.25
CA ARG A 233 4.93 7.48 -3.98
C ARG A 233 5.59 7.96 -5.27
N ILE A 234 5.76 7.09 -6.26
CA ILE A 234 6.27 7.48 -7.60
C ILE A 234 5.31 8.49 -8.25
N ALA A 235 4.01 8.21 -8.26
CA ALA A 235 3.01 9.09 -8.86
C ALA A 235 2.94 10.48 -8.20
N SER A 236 3.21 10.55 -6.89
CA SER A 236 3.25 11.82 -6.12
C SER A 236 4.62 12.51 -6.11
N GLY A 237 5.62 11.99 -6.83
CA GLY A 237 6.96 12.58 -6.85
C GLY A 237 7.77 12.39 -5.56
N LYS A 238 7.41 11.41 -4.72
CA LYS A 238 8.08 11.08 -3.44
C LYS A 238 8.78 9.71 -3.46
N PRO A 239 9.72 9.43 -4.39
CA PRO A 239 10.26 8.09 -4.60
C PRO A 239 11.26 7.61 -3.52
N GLN A 240 11.36 8.29 -2.37
CA GLN A 240 12.25 7.92 -1.28
C GLN A 240 11.72 6.67 -0.57
N ILE A 241 12.20 5.51 -0.99
CA ILE A 241 11.83 4.21 -0.44
C ILE A 241 13.11 3.41 -0.19
N LEU A 242 13.36 3.04 1.06
CA LEU A 242 14.55 2.30 1.45
C LEU A 242 14.18 0.87 1.79
N VAL A 243 14.72 -0.09 1.04
CA VAL A 243 14.52 -1.51 1.32
C VAL A 243 15.62 -1.97 2.27
N PRO A 244 15.26 -2.53 3.45
CA PRO A 244 16.25 -3.01 4.41
C PRO A 244 17.15 -4.08 3.79
N ALA A 245 18.37 -4.17 4.31
CA ALA A 245 19.32 -5.23 3.99
C ALA A 245 20.33 -5.34 5.13
N ASP A 246 21.04 -6.48 5.19
CA ASP A 246 22.14 -6.62 6.14
C ASP A 246 23.30 -5.70 5.74
N ILE A 247 23.69 -4.85 6.69
CA ILE A 247 24.81 -3.92 6.51
C ILE A 247 25.97 -4.44 7.36
N PRO A 248 26.95 -5.16 6.77
CA PRO A 248 28.08 -5.71 7.53
C PRO A 248 29.00 -4.60 8.07
N ALA A 249 29.07 -3.46 7.39
CA ALA A 249 29.81 -2.29 7.84
C ALA A 249 29.12 -1.55 9.00
N THR A 250 29.85 -0.64 9.65
CA THR A 250 29.34 0.26 10.70
C THR A 250 28.36 1.31 10.16
N SER A 251 28.48 1.67 8.88
CA SER A 251 27.59 2.57 8.18
C SER A 251 27.58 2.28 6.69
N ALA A 252 26.51 2.66 5.98
CA ALA A 252 26.48 2.60 4.52
C ALA A 252 25.64 3.73 3.90
N PRO A 253 25.96 4.19 2.67
CA PRO A 253 25.19 5.22 1.99
C PRO A 253 23.74 4.80 1.74
N ILE A 254 22.79 5.68 2.04
CA ILE A 254 21.35 5.48 1.81
C ILE A 254 21.04 5.09 0.35
N THR A 255 21.81 5.63 -0.61
CA THR A 255 21.63 5.37 -2.05
C THR A 255 21.74 3.91 -2.44
N ASN A 256 22.46 3.10 -1.65
CA ASN A 256 22.65 1.67 -1.92
C ASN A 256 21.39 0.84 -1.59
N TYR A 257 20.46 1.41 -0.82
CA TYR A 257 19.26 0.73 -0.32
C TYR A 257 17.98 1.27 -0.93
N LEU A 258 18.10 2.09 -1.99
CA LEU A 258 16.93 2.57 -2.72
C LEU A 258 16.17 1.38 -3.31
N SER A 259 14.85 1.42 -3.17
CA SER A 259 13.93 0.42 -3.74
C SER A 259 14.31 0.07 -5.19
N PRO A 260 14.39 -1.23 -5.55
CA PRO A 260 14.60 -1.63 -6.95
C PRO A 260 13.55 -1.07 -7.91
N TYR A 261 12.32 -0.85 -7.43
CA TYR A 261 11.26 -0.19 -8.19
C TYR A 261 11.66 1.19 -8.67
N VAL A 262 12.32 1.94 -7.81
CA VAL A 262 12.76 3.32 -8.06
C VAL A 262 14.11 3.34 -8.77
N ALA A 263 15.11 2.64 -8.23
CA ALA A 263 16.47 2.63 -8.75
C ALA A 263 16.54 2.15 -10.22
N LYS A 264 15.76 1.12 -10.56
CA LYS A 264 15.69 0.57 -11.93
C LYS A 264 14.53 1.16 -12.76
N ARG A 265 13.75 2.09 -12.18
CA ARG A 265 12.53 2.66 -12.77
C ARG A 265 11.63 1.59 -13.41
N ASN A 266 11.43 0.45 -12.74
CA ASN A 266 10.76 -0.72 -13.31
C ASN A 266 9.35 -0.96 -12.76
N HIS A 267 8.83 -0.07 -11.92
CA HIS A 267 7.45 -0.11 -11.44
C HIS A 267 6.44 0.32 -12.52
N LEU A 268 5.21 -0.22 -12.49
CA LEU A 268 4.12 0.13 -13.39
C LEU A 268 3.83 1.63 -13.40
N ALA A 269 3.90 2.31 -12.24
CA ALA A 269 3.70 3.75 -12.11
C ALA A 269 4.59 4.60 -13.06
N TYR A 270 5.75 4.10 -13.48
CA TYR A 270 6.60 4.76 -14.47
C TYR A 270 6.05 4.74 -15.89
N SER A 271 4.97 3.98 -16.18
CA SER A 271 4.33 4.02 -17.49
C SER A 271 3.54 5.30 -17.72
N CYS A 272 3.13 6.02 -16.67
CA CYS A 272 2.27 7.19 -16.78
C CYS A 272 2.66 8.44 -15.97
N PHE A 273 3.57 8.34 -14.99
CA PHE A 273 3.99 9.50 -14.16
C PHE A 273 5.45 9.95 -14.39
N CYS A 274 6.09 9.53 -15.49
CA CYS A 274 7.47 9.88 -15.84
C CYS A 274 7.70 10.06 -17.34
#